data_AF-A0A1G5FID9-F1
#
_entry.id   AF-A0A1G5FID9-F1
#
_cell.length_a   1.000
_cell.length_b   1.000
_cell.length_c   1.000
_cell.angle_alpha   90.00
_cell.angle_beta   90.00
_cell.angle_gamma   90.00
#
_symmetry.space_group_name_H-M   'P 1'
#
loop_
_entity.id
_entity.type
_entity.pdbx_description
1 polymer ?
#
loop_
_entity_poly.entity_id
_entity_poly.type
_entity_poly.pdbx_seq_one_letter_code
_entity_poly.pdbx_strand_id
1 'polypeptide(L)'
;MLSPRTTGYSRRILYFFEGMGLIVIALATIFAGYQETMLMVNNARVTLADLLLMFLYLEILTMVGLYFESGKLPVRFPLYIAMVAMARYVIVDIKEMDNIRLLGVSASIVLVAVAVLVIRYGHVRYPYLEDLEELVDSTSKETDKLRD
;
A
#
# COMPACT_ATOMS: atom_id res chain seq x y z
N MET A 1 -21.44 -27.96 23.38
CA MET A 1 -20.20 -28.69 23.00
C MET A 1 -20.06 -28.64 21.49
N LEU A 2 -19.32 -27.68 20.95
CA LEU A 2 -19.02 -27.56 19.52
C LEU A 2 -17.52 -27.84 19.33
N SER A 3 -17.19 -28.71 18.36
CA SER A 3 -15.86 -29.32 18.22
C SER A 3 -14.83 -28.39 17.54
N PRO A 4 -13.60 -28.27 18.07
CA PRO A 4 -12.58 -27.31 17.60
C PRO A 4 -11.63 -27.88 16.51
N ARG A 5 -12.10 -28.68 15.55
CA ARG A 5 -11.18 -29.44 14.65
C ARG A 5 -11.20 -29.09 13.15
N THR A 6 -12.00 -28.14 12.68
CA THR A 6 -12.13 -27.86 11.22
C THR A 6 -11.38 -26.63 10.70
N THR A 7 -10.70 -25.86 11.55
CA THR A 7 -10.05 -24.59 11.17
C THR A 7 -8.71 -24.72 10.41
N GLY A 8 -8.10 -25.91 10.36
CA GLY A 8 -6.78 -26.11 9.73
C GLY A 8 -6.75 -26.10 8.20
N TYR A 9 -7.77 -26.68 7.54
CA TYR A 9 -7.82 -26.77 6.08
C TYR A 9 -8.17 -25.44 5.41
N SER A 10 -9.05 -24.66 6.04
CA SER A 10 -9.52 -23.37 5.48
C SER A 10 -8.39 -22.37 5.31
N ARG A 11 -7.47 -22.25 6.28
CA ARG A 11 -6.32 -21.34 6.19
C ARG A 11 -5.37 -21.70 5.06
N ARG A 12 -5.06 -22.99 4.86
CA ARG A 12 -4.09 -23.42 3.84
C ARG A 12 -4.57 -23.13 2.42
N ILE A 13 -5.87 -23.30 2.19
CA ILE A 13 -6.50 -22.97 0.91
C ILE A 13 -6.47 -21.45 0.68
N LEU A 14 -6.79 -20.65 1.71
CA LEU A 14 -6.73 -19.19 1.62
C LEU A 14 -5.34 -18.68 1.24
N TYR A 15 -4.28 -19.17 1.90
CA TYR A 15 -2.90 -18.78 1.57
C TYR A 15 -2.50 -19.16 0.14
N PHE A 16 -2.97 -20.30 -0.36
CA PHE A 16 -2.70 -20.71 -1.74
C PHE A 16 -3.35 -19.75 -2.75
N PHE A 17 -4.63 -19.42 -2.55
CA PHE A 17 -5.34 -18.47 -3.41
C PHE A 17 -4.75 -17.05 -3.33
N GLU A 18 -4.34 -16.63 -2.13
CA GLU A 18 -3.70 -15.34 -1.92
C GLU A 18 -2.36 -15.25 -2.65
N GLY A 19 -1.50 -16.26 -2.52
CA GLY A 19 -0.23 -16.34 -3.26
C GLY A 19 -0.44 -16.32 -4.77
N MET A 20 -1.43 -17.07 -5.28
CA MET A 20 -1.79 -17.03 -6.70
C MET A 20 -2.25 -15.64 -7.14
N GLY A 21 -3.11 -14.98 -6.36
CA GLY A 21 -3.58 -13.63 -6.65
C GLY A 21 -2.44 -12.62 -6.73
N LEU A 22 -1.49 -12.69 -5.81
CA LEU A 22 -0.32 -11.81 -5.77
C LEU A 22 0.60 -12.01 -6.97
N ILE A 23 0.82 -13.26 -7.38
CA ILE A 23 1.57 -13.58 -8.60
C ILE A 23 0.90 -12.96 -9.83
N VAL A 24 -0.44 -13.09 -9.94
CA VAL A 24 -1.20 -12.49 -11.05
C VAL A 24 -1.06 -10.97 -11.05
N ILE A 25 -1.19 -10.32 -9.88
CA ILE A 25 -1.03 -8.86 -9.75
C ILE A 25 0.38 -8.43 -10.16
N ALA A 26 1.42 -9.13 -9.70
CA ALA A 26 2.80 -8.82 -10.06
C ALA A 26 3.05 -8.92 -11.56
N LEU A 27 2.61 -10.03 -12.18
CA LEU A 27 2.76 -10.23 -13.62
C LEU A 27 1.98 -9.20 -14.44
N ALA A 28 0.73 -8.91 -14.04
CA ALA A 28 -0.08 -7.88 -14.69
C ALA A 28 0.57 -6.49 -14.59
N THR A 29 1.16 -6.16 -13.44
CA THR A 29 1.81 -4.86 -13.21
C THR A 29 3.06 -4.71 -14.07
N ILE A 30 3.89 -5.75 -14.19
CA ILE A 30 5.07 -5.76 -15.07
C ILE A 30 4.63 -5.59 -16.53
N PHE A 31 3.60 -6.34 -16.94
CA PHE A 31 3.09 -6.28 -18.31
C PHE A 31 2.48 -4.91 -18.65
N ALA A 32 1.73 -4.31 -17.71
CA ALA A 32 1.19 -2.96 -17.86
C ALA A 32 2.32 -1.92 -17.99
N GLY A 33 3.36 -2.01 -17.16
CA GLY A 33 4.51 -1.11 -17.27
C GLY A 33 5.25 -1.25 -18.61
N TYR A 34 5.36 -2.47 -19.14
CA TYR A 34 5.90 -2.70 -20.49
C TYR A 34 5.05 -2.04 -21.57
N GLN A 35 3.72 -2.23 -21.54
CA GLN A 35 2.81 -1.61 -22.51
C GLN A 35 2.90 -0.08 -22.47
N GLU A 36 2.90 0.49 -21.27
CA GLU A 36 2.95 1.94 -21.10
C GLU A 36 4.29 2.51 -21.60
N THR A 37 5.39 1.80 -21.34
CA THR A 37 6.70 2.18 -21.87
C THR A 37 6.72 2.13 -23.40
N MET A 38 6.12 1.12 -24.02
CA MET A 38 6.00 1.04 -25.48
C MET A 38 5.15 2.17 -26.06
N LEU A 39 4.07 2.57 -25.37
CA LEU A 39 3.24 3.71 -25.77
C LEU A 39 4.06 5.01 -25.75
N MET A 40 4.85 5.27 -24.72
CA MET A 40 5.73 6.45 -24.64
C MET A 40 6.75 6.47 -25.78
N VAL A 41 7.36 5.33 -26.09
CA VAL A 41 8.31 5.19 -27.19
C VAL A 41 7.64 5.47 -28.53
N ASN A 42 6.46 4.88 -28.78
CA ASN A 42 5.70 5.08 -30.02
C ASN A 42 5.25 6.54 -30.19
N ASN A 43 4.90 7.21 -29.09
CA ASN A 43 4.49 8.61 -29.09
C ASN A 43 5.69 9.59 -29.13
N ALA A 44 6.93 9.09 -29.02
CA ALA A 44 8.16 9.88 -28.91
C ALA A 44 8.09 11.01 -27.87
N ARG A 45 7.28 10.82 -26.83
CA ARG A 45 6.98 11.82 -25.80
C ARG A 45 6.77 11.11 -24.47
N VAL A 46 7.42 11.62 -23.43
CA VAL A 46 7.23 11.19 -22.05
C VAL A 46 6.60 12.34 -21.27
N THR A 47 5.45 12.10 -20.66
CA THR A 47 4.77 13.07 -19.81
C THR A 47 4.98 12.76 -18.33
N LEU A 48 4.73 13.75 -17.47
CA LEU A 48 4.75 13.54 -16.01
C LEU A 48 3.69 12.53 -15.56
N ALA A 49 2.57 12.45 -16.27
CA ALA A 49 1.51 11.47 -15.99
C ALA A 49 2.02 10.04 -16.24
N ASP A 50 2.76 9.83 -17.32
CA ASP A 50 3.33 8.52 -17.67
C ASP A 50 4.34 8.05 -16.62
N LEU A 51 5.23 8.95 -16.19
CA LEU A 51 6.21 8.66 -15.13
C LEU A 51 5.55 8.37 -13.78
N LEU A 52 4.47 9.08 -13.47
CA LEU A 52 3.66 8.87 -12.27
C LEU A 52 2.98 7.50 -12.26
N LEU A 53 2.44 7.10 -13.41
CA LEU A 53 1.80 5.80 -13.58
C LEU A 53 2.83 4.67 -13.44
N MET A 54 4.01 4.82 -14.05
CA MET A 54 5.12 3.87 -13.88
C MET A 54 5.59 3.77 -12.43
N PHE A 55 5.63 4.89 -11.69
CA PHE A 55 5.95 4.87 -10.26
C PHE A 55 4.91 4.09 -9.46
N LEU A 56 3.63 4.26 -9.76
CA LEU A 56 2.53 3.51 -9.13
C LEU A 56 2.66 2.01 -9.40
N TYR A 57 3.07 1.59 -10.61
CA TYR A 57 3.35 0.19 -10.92
C TYR A 57 4.52 -0.37 -10.11
N LEU A 58 5.63 0.35 -10.03
CA LEU A 58 6.78 -0.08 -9.22
C LEU A 58 6.42 -0.19 -7.73
N GLU A 59 5.56 0.70 -7.25
CA GLU A 59 5.14 0.67 -5.86
C GLU A 59 4.19 -0.50 -5.57
N ILE A 60 3.27 -0.82 -6.49
CA ILE A 60 2.47 -2.06 -6.39
C ILE A 60 3.37 -3.28 -6.33
N LEU A 61 4.40 -3.36 -7.19
CA LEU A 61 5.37 -4.47 -7.14
C LEU A 61 6.09 -4.54 -5.79
N THR A 62 6.46 -3.39 -5.24
CA THR A 62 7.09 -3.30 -3.92
C THR A 62 6.15 -3.79 -2.82
N MET A 63 4.86 -3.47 -2.88
CA MET A 63 3.87 -3.94 -1.91
C MET A 63 3.61 -5.44 -2.01
N VAL A 64 3.58 -5.98 -3.23
CA VAL A 64 3.49 -7.43 -3.44
C VAL A 64 4.72 -8.13 -2.86
N GLY A 65 5.92 -7.58 -3.07
CA GLY A 65 7.15 -8.09 -2.45
C GLY A 65 7.11 -8.05 -0.91
N LEU A 66 6.75 -6.91 -0.33
CA LEU A 66 6.55 -6.75 1.12
C LEU A 66 5.50 -7.71 1.68
N TYR A 67 4.45 -8.03 0.91
CA TYR A 67 3.47 -9.02 1.31
C TYR A 67 4.08 -10.42 1.39
N PHE A 68 4.90 -10.82 0.41
CA PHE A 68 5.58 -12.12 0.45
C PHE A 68 6.52 -12.26 1.65
N GLU A 69 7.14 -11.16 2.10
CA GLU A 69 8.03 -11.16 3.27
C GLU A 69 7.27 -11.14 4.61
N SER A 70 6.21 -10.34 4.72
CA SER A 70 5.56 -10.05 6.01
C SER A 70 4.19 -10.71 6.21
N GLY A 71 3.58 -11.25 5.15
CA GLY A 71 2.21 -11.81 5.16
C GLY A 71 1.11 -10.79 5.48
N LYS A 72 1.43 -9.49 5.45
CA LYS A 72 0.49 -8.39 5.76
C LYS A 72 0.51 -7.38 4.61
N LEU A 73 -0.67 -6.96 4.13
CA LEU A 73 -0.77 -5.93 3.09
C LEU A 73 -0.48 -4.55 3.71
N PRO A 74 0.54 -3.80 3.24
CA PRO A 74 0.91 -2.54 3.86
C PRO A 74 0.00 -1.39 3.36
N VAL A 75 -1.19 -1.27 3.94
CA VAL A 75 -2.27 -0.32 3.53
C VAL A 75 -1.87 1.16 3.64
N ARG A 76 -0.78 1.46 4.37
CA ARG A 76 -0.32 2.84 4.60
C ARG A 76 0.34 3.44 3.36
N PHE A 77 1.15 2.68 2.62
CA PHE A 77 1.86 3.20 1.46
C PHE A 77 0.90 3.67 0.34
N PRO A 78 -0.15 2.91 -0.06
CA PRO A 78 -1.09 3.34 -1.11
C PRO A 78 -1.76 4.69 -0.86
N LEU A 79 -2.13 4.97 0.40
CA LEU A 79 -2.77 6.22 0.77
C LEU A 79 -1.83 7.42 0.60
N TYR A 80 -0.53 7.25 0.87
CA TYR A 80 0.46 8.29 0.62
C TYR A 80 0.67 8.53 -0.89
N ILE A 81 0.69 7.46 -1.69
CA ILE A 81 0.78 7.56 -3.16
C ILE A 81 -0.40 8.36 -3.70
N ALA A 82 -1.63 8.06 -3.24
CA ALA A 82 -2.82 8.75 -3.68
C ALA A 82 -2.73 10.26 -3.44
N MET A 83 -2.23 10.67 -2.27
CA MET A 83 -1.99 12.09 -1.97
C MET A 83 -0.92 12.70 -2.90
N VAL A 84 0.21 12.01 -3.12
CA VAL A 84 1.28 12.50 -4.00
C VAL A 84 0.83 12.60 -5.45
N ALA A 85 0.06 11.62 -5.94
CA ALA A 85 -0.51 11.60 -7.28
C ALA A 85 -1.48 12.75 -7.48
N MET A 86 -2.40 12.98 -6.52
CA MET A 86 -3.33 14.10 -6.55
C MET A 86 -2.60 15.45 -6.50
N ALA A 87 -1.57 15.59 -5.65
CA ALA A 87 -0.77 16.81 -5.59
C ALA A 87 -0.06 17.11 -6.91
N ARG A 88 0.51 16.09 -7.56
CA ARG A 88 1.16 16.26 -8.87
C ARG A 88 0.16 16.52 -9.99
N TYR A 89 -1.04 15.92 -9.95
CA TYR A 89 -2.13 16.26 -10.87
C TYR A 89 -2.43 17.76 -10.84
N VAL A 90 -2.58 18.34 -9.64
CA VAL A 90 -2.80 19.79 -9.48
C VAL A 90 -1.64 20.59 -10.08
N ILE A 91 -0.39 20.27 -9.73
CA ILE A 91 0.78 21.06 -10.18
C ILE A 91 0.91 21.09 -11.70
N VAL A 92 0.61 19.98 -12.37
CA VAL A 92 0.73 19.87 -13.83
C VAL A 92 -0.42 20.58 -14.54
N ASP A 93 -1.64 20.48 -14.01
CA ASP A 93 -2.87 20.93 -14.68
C ASP A 93 -3.37 22.31 -14.19
N ILE A 94 -2.70 22.93 -13.21
CA ILE A 94 -3.18 24.15 -12.52
C ILE A 94 -3.52 25.32 -13.46
N LYS A 95 -2.84 25.40 -14.61
CA LYS A 95 -3.07 26.48 -15.59
C LYS A 95 -4.32 26.28 -16.42
N GLU A 96 -4.73 25.03 -16.63
CA GLU A 96 -5.90 24.64 -17.42
C GLU A 96 -7.12 24.32 -16.54
N MET A 97 -6.91 24.17 -15.22
CA MET A 97 -7.96 23.87 -14.25
C MET A 97 -8.83 25.09 -13.91
N ASP A 98 -10.15 24.89 -13.94
CA ASP A 98 -11.10 25.86 -13.42
C ASP A 98 -11.03 25.97 -11.88
N ASN A 99 -11.40 27.14 -11.35
CA ASN A 99 -11.32 27.42 -9.90
C ASN A 99 -12.13 26.42 -9.04
N ILE A 100 -13.27 25.94 -9.54
CA ILE A 100 -14.13 25.00 -8.80
C ILE A 100 -13.46 23.63 -8.73
N ARG A 101 -12.89 23.15 -9.83
CA ARG A 101 -12.13 21.91 -9.89
C ARG A 101 -10.87 21.97 -9.04
N LEU A 102 -10.14 23.08 -9.07
CA LEU A 102 -8.97 23.27 -8.20
C LEU A 102 -9.35 23.18 -6.72
N LEU A 103 -10.46 23.80 -6.31
CA LEU A 103 -10.99 23.68 -4.96
C LEU A 103 -11.42 22.24 -4.64
N GLY A 104 -12.11 21.56 -5.54
CA GLY A 104 -12.57 20.19 -5.35
C GLY A 104 -11.43 19.18 -5.18
N VAL A 105 -10.40 19.29 -6.02
CA VAL A 105 -9.20 18.43 -5.93
C VAL A 105 -8.41 18.73 -4.66
N SER A 106 -8.22 20.01 -4.32
CA SER A 106 -7.52 20.41 -3.09
C SER A 106 -8.28 19.95 -1.84
N ALA A 107 -9.60 20.07 -1.81
CA ALA A 107 -10.44 19.56 -0.73
C ALA A 107 -10.36 18.03 -0.61
N SER A 108 -10.29 17.33 -1.75
CA SER A 108 -10.11 15.88 -1.77
C SER A 108 -8.77 15.46 -1.16
N ILE A 109 -7.67 16.17 -1.46
CA ILE A 109 -6.35 15.91 -0.85
C ILE A 109 -6.42 16.08 0.67
N VAL A 110 -7.07 17.15 1.15
CA VAL A 110 -7.27 17.38 2.60
C VAL A 110 -8.09 16.26 3.22
N LEU A 111 -9.16 15.81 2.57
CA LEU A 111 -10.01 14.72 3.07
C LEU A 111 -9.22 13.41 3.19
N VAL A 112 -8.41 13.06 2.18
CA VAL A 112 -7.52 11.90 2.23
C VAL A 112 -6.48 12.06 3.35
N ALA A 113 -5.88 13.24 3.53
CA ALA A 113 -4.94 13.50 4.61
C ALA A 113 -5.57 13.33 6.00
N VAL A 114 -6.82 13.79 6.18
CA VAL A 114 -7.59 13.57 7.40
C VAL A 114 -7.88 12.09 7.62
N ALA A 115 -8.26 11.33 6.58
CA ALA A 115 -8.46 9.89 6.69
C ALA A 115 -7.18 9.18 7.14
N VAL A 116 -6.04 9.54 6.58
CA VAL A 116 -4.72 9.02 6.99
C VAL A 116 -4.40 9.39 8.44
N LEU A 117 -4.69 10.62 8.86
CA LEU A 117 -4.52 11.06 10.24
C LEU A 117 -5.37 10.24 11.20
N VAL A 118 -6.64 9.99 10.87
CA VAL A 118 -7.56 9.19 11.69
C VAL A 118 -7.07 7.75 11.81
N ILE A 119 -6.67 7.12 10.70
CA ILE A 119 -6.11 5.76 10.70
C ILE A 119 -4.83 5.71 11.55
N ARG A 120 -3.93 6.67 11.37
CA ARG A 120 -2.68 6.75 12.14
C ARG A 120 -2.95 6.94 13.63
N TYR A 121 -3.88 7.82 13.98
CA TYR A 121 -4.23 8.07 15.38
C TYR A 121 -4.89 6.87 16.04
N GLY A 122 -5.79 6.18 15.32
CA GLY A 122 -6.41 4.94 15.76
C GLY A 122 -5.39 3.86 16.11
N HIS A 123 -4.39 3.65 15.23
CA HIS A 123 -3.32 2.68 15.48
C HIS A 123 -2.40 3.05 16.65
N VAL A 124 -2.13 4.33 16.90
CA VAL A 124 -1.29 4.77 18.03
C VAL A 124 -2.04 4.68 19.36
N ARG A 125 -3.35 4.95 19.37
CA ARG A 125 -4.16 4.99 20.60
C ARG A 125 -4.75 3.63 20.98
N TYR A 126 -4.97 2.73 20.01
CA TYR A 126 -5.44 1.36 20.25
C TYR A 126 -4.50 0.34 19.58
N PRO A 127 -3.29 0.11 20.14
CA PRO A 127 -2.42 -0.97 19.70
C PRO A 127 -3.13 -2.32 19.86
N TYR A 128 -2.98 -3.22 18.89
CA TYR A 128 -3.53 -4.57 19.00
C TYR A 128 -2.76 -5.36 20.06
N LEU A 129 -3.43 -6.24 20.81
CA LEU A 129 -2.80 -7.02 21.90
C LEU A 129 -1.59 -7.85 21.44
N GLU A 130 -1.59 -8.35 20.20
CA GLU A 130 -0.42 -9.04 19.62
C GLU A 130 0.86 -8.19 19.65
N ASP A 131 0.76 -6.87 19.39
CA ASP A 131 1.93 -5.99 19.37
C ASP A 131 2.49 -5.77 20.80
N LEU A 132 1.64 -5.81 21.83
CA LEU A 132 2.08 -5.77 23.23
C LEU A 132 2.78 -7.07 23.65
N GLU A 133 2.28 -8.22 23.19
CA GLU A 133 2.80 -9.53 23.57
C GLU A 133 4.21 -9.75 22.97
N GLU A 134 4.45 -9.27 21.74
CA GLU A 134 5.75 -9.26 21.07
C GLU A 134 6.76 -8.30 21.74
N LEU A 135 6.30 -7.13 22.19
CA LEU A 135 7.12 -6.18 22.94
C LEU A 135 7.50 -6.73 24.33
N VAL A 136 6.60 -7.43 25.00
CA VAL A 136 6.87 -8.08 26.29
C VAL A 136 7.85 -9.26 26.11
N ASP A 137 7.69 -10.09 25.09
CA ASP A 137 8.60 -11.22 24.80
C ASP A 137 10.01 -10.76 24.41
N SER A 138 10.11 -9.68 23.62
CA SER A 138 11.41 -9.09 23.25
C SER A 138 12.11 -8.45 24.44
N THR A 139 11.38 -7.75 25.31
CA THR A 139 11.94 -7.17 26.55
C THR A 139 12.37 -8.27 27.53
N SER A 140 11.61 -9.37 27.64
CA SER A 140 11.95 -10.52 28.49
C SER A 140 13.26 -11.17 28.05
N LYS A 141 13.47 -11.37 26.75
CA LYS A 141 14.70 -11.96 26.19
C LYS A 141 15.93 -11.07 26.36
N GLU A 142 15.77 -9.76 26.30
CA GLU A 142 16.86 -8.81 26.51
C GLU A 142 17.29 -8.76 27.97
N THR A 143 16.32 -8.82 28.90
CA THR A 143 16.59 -8.85 30.34
C THR A 143 17.28 -10.14 30.79
N ASP A 144 17.00 -11.27 30.12
CA ASP A 144 17.66 -12.56 30.38
C ASP A 144 19.11 -12.55 29.88
N LYS A 145 19.36 -11.97 28.71
CA LYS A 145 20.71 -11.81 28.12
C LYS A 145 21.67 -10.90 28.89
N LEU A 146 21.14 -9.97 29.68
CA LEU A 146 21.93 -9.05 30.52
C LEU A 146 22.31 -9.69 31.88
N ARG A 147 21.76 -10.86 32.20
CA ARG A 147 21.98 -11.58 33.47
C ARG A 147 22.97 -12.75 33.35
N ASP A 148 23.34 -13.12 32.13
CA ASP A 148 24.41 -14.08 31.80
C ASP A 148 25.72 -13.36 31.45
#